data_AF-A0A8X6XHP9-F1
#
_entry.id   AF-A0A8X6XHP9-F1
#
_cell.length_a   1.000
_cell.length_b   1.000
_cell.length_c   1.000
_cell.angle_alpha   90.00
_cell.angle_beta   90.00
_cell.angle_gamma   90.00
#
_symmetry.space_group_name_H-M   'P 1'
#
loop_
_entity.id
_entity.type
_entity.pdbx_description
1 polymer ?
#
loop_
_entity_poly.entity_id
_entity_poly.type
_entity_poly.pdbx_seq_one_letter_code
_entity_poly.pdbx_strand_id
1 'polypeptide(L)'
;MSIWLEFWNKFQNSVDRNETLTKVDKFSYLKSLLGGVAGNVVNGFALSDDNYDNALILLKESFGREEIVVNAHMSKLLNLYPVKDSNNVIGLRKLYDICKKQIKSLESLNVTSGMYGHLLQPILLKLLPEDLVIDFNRKQLEKKREVHSM
;
A
#
# COMPACT_ATOMS: atom_id res chain seq x y z
N MET A 1 -2.62 -13.13 -2.67
CA MET A 1 -3.28 -12.04 -3.41
C MET A 1 -4.77 -12.17 -3.13
N SER A 2 -5.49 -11.09 -2.82
CA SER A 2 -6.92 -11.20 -2.50
C SER A 2 -7.73 -11.50 -3.78
N ILE A 3 -8.81 -12.28 -3.67
CA ILE A 3 -9.70 -12.64 -4.79
C ILE A 3 -10.22 -11.37 -5.50
N TRP A 4 -10.49 -10.32 -4.72
CA TRP A 4 -10.87 -9.01 -5.25
C TRP A 4 -9.77 -8.37 -6.12
N LEU A 5 -8.50 -8.38 -5.67
CA LEU A 5 -7.40 -7.76 -6.40
C LEU A 5 -7.17 -8.48 -7.75
N GLU A 6 -7.29 -9.80 -7.76
CA GLU A 6 -7.17 -10.60 -8.98
C GLU A 6 -8.30 -10.30 -9.97
N PHE A 7 -9.54 -10.28 -9.49
CA PHE A 7 -10.70 -9.86 -10.28
C PHE A 7 -10.52 -8.44 -10.83
N TRP A 8 -10.20 -7.48 -9.96
CA TRP A 8 -10.07 -6.08 -10.33
C TRP A 8 -8.97 -5.86 -11.37
N ASN A 9 -7.79 -6.45 -11.18
CA ASN A 9 -6.70 -6.36 -12.16
C ASN A 9 -7.09 -6.93 -13.52
N LYS A 10 -7.81 -8.05 -13.55
CA LYS A 10 -8.29 -8.66 -14.81
C LYS A 10 -9.34 -7.77 -15.48
N PHE A 11 -10.36 -7.35 -14.74
CA PHE A 11 -11.41 -6.46 -15.25
C PHE A 11 -10.82 -5.13 -15.74
N GLN A 12 -9.92 -4.53 -14.97
CA GLN A 12 -9.33 -3.24 -15.29
C GLN A 12 -8.54 -3.29 -16.60
N ASN A 13 -7.74 -4.32 -16.80
CA ASN A 13 -6.91 -4.46 -18.00
C ASN A 13 -7.72 -4.84 -19.24
N SER A 14 -8.77 -5.64 -19.10
CA SER A 14 -9.55 -6.12 -20.25
C SER A 14 -10.72 -5.21 -20.64
N VAL A 15 -11.26 -4.44 -19.68
CA VAL A 15 -12.54 -3.72 -19.85
C VAL A 15 -12.41 -2.26 -19.48
N ASP A 16 -12.00 -1.95 -18.25
CA ASP A 16 -12.00 -0.57 -17.73
C ASP A 16 -11.08 0.36 -18.56
N ARG A 17 -9.86 -0.10 -18.86
CA ARG A 17 -8.86 0.61 -19.67
C ARG A 17 -9.14 0.57 -21.17
N ASN A 18 -10.14 -0.18 -21.62
CA ASN A 18 -10.45 -0.27 -23.04
C ASN A 18 -11.25 0.98 -23.48
N GLU A 19 -10.62 1.88 -24.23
CA GLU A 19 -11.23 3.12 -24.71
C GLU A 19 -12.26 2.90 -25.84
N THR A 20 -12.31 1.71 -26.44
CA THR A 20 -13.29 1.42 -27.51
C THR A 20 -14.68 1.06 -26.99
N LEU A 21 -14.81 0.78 -25.69
CA LEU A 21 -16.07 0.46 -25.04
C LEU A 21 -16.65 1.70 -24.35
N THR A 22 -17.96 1.91 -24.50
CA THR A 22 -18.66 2.95 -23.74
C THR A 22 -18.75 2.58 -22.26
N LYS A 23 -18.91 3.57 -21.37
CA LYS A 23 -19.09 3.29 -19.93
C LYS A 23 -20.34 2.45 -19.68
N VAL A 24 -21.42 2.67 -20.44
CA VAL A 24 -22.63 1.84 -20.39
C VAL A 24 -22.32 0.37 -20.73
N ASP A 25 -21.55 0.10 -21.78
CA ASP A 25 -21.17 -1.27 -22.17
C ASP A 25 -20.27 -1.92 -21.11
N LYS A 26 -19.29 -1.17 -20.60
CA LYS A 26 -18.43 -1.61 -19.49
C LYS A 26 -19.27 -1.93 -18.26
N PHE A 27 -20.29 -1.12 -17.96
CA PHE A 27 -21.13 -1.32 -16.80
C PHE A 27 -22.06 -2.52 -16.94
N SER A 28 -22.66 -2.71 -18.11
CA SER A 28 -23.44 -3.90 -18.43
C SER A 28 -22.61 -5.16 -18.26
N TYR A 29 -21.38 -5.15 -18.80
CA TYR A 29 -20.45 -6.26 -18.64
C TYR A 29 -20.03 -6.48 -17.18
N LEU A 30 -19.71 -5.41 -16.44
CA LEU A 30 -19.41 -5.49 -15.01
C LEU A 30 -20.56 -6.15 -14.23
N LYS A 31 -21.81 -5.71 -14.42
CA LYS A 31 -22.98 -6.29 -13.74
C LYS A 31 -23.15 -7.78 -14.07
N SER A 32 -22.80 -8.22 -15.29
CA SER A 32 -22.86 -9.63 -15.69
C SER A 32 -21.84 -10.53 -14.99
N LEU A 33 -20.70 -9.97 -14.56
CA LEU A 33 -19.62 -10.70 -13.89
C LEU A 33 -19.83 -10.77 -12.37
N LEU A 34 -20.68 -9.91 -11.81
CA LEU A 34 -20.89 -9.79 -10.38
C LEU A 34 -22.06 -10.65 -9.92
N GLY A 35 -21.81 -11.49 -8.92
CA GLY A 35 -22.83 -12.30 -8.26
C GLY A 35 -22.92 -12.03 -6.76
N GLY A 36 -23.95 -12.57 -6.12
CA GLY A 36 -24.14 -12.52 -4.67
C GLY A 36 -24.07 -11.11 -4.09
N VAL A 37 -23.28 -10.93 -3.03
CA VAL A 37 -23.16 -9.65 -2.30
C VAL A 37 -22.62 -8.54 -3.21
N ALA A 38 -21.66 -8.83 -4.10
CA ALA A 38 -21.09 -7.83 -4.99
C ALA A 38 -22.08 -7.37 -6.07
N GLY A 39 -22.90 -8.29 -6.59
CA GLY A 39 -24.01 -7.96 -7.49
C GLY A 39 -25.06 -7.08 -6.80
N ASN A 40 -25.40 -7.38 -5.55
CA ASN A 40 -26.37 -6.60 -4.77
C ASN A 40 -25.95 -5.14 -4.56
N VAL A 41 -24.65 -4.88 -4.38
CA VAL A 41 -24.08 -3.53 -4.20
C VAL A 41 -24.37 -2.63 -5.41
N VAL A 42 -24.34 -3.18 -6.63
CA VAL A 42 -24.53 -2.41 -7.87
C VAL A 42 -25.91 -2.60 -8.51
N ASN A 43 -26.78 -3.42 -7.91
CA ASN A 43 -28.06 -3.77 -8.52
C ASN A 43 -28.98 -2.55 -8.65
N GLY A 44 -28.99 -1.67 -7.65
CA GLY A 44 -29.81 -0.44 -7.62
C GLY A 44 -29.38 0.67 -8.58
N PHE A 45 -28.22 0.54 -9.24
CA PHE A 45 -27.73 1.52 -10.19
C PHE A 45 -28.31 1.27 -11.59
N ALA A 46 -28.85 2.30 -12.21
CA ALA A 46 -29.26 2.29 -13.62
C ALA A 46 -28.03 2.32 -14.53
N LEU A 47 -28.13 1.73 -15.73
CA LEU A 47 -27.06 1.75 -16.71
C LEU A 47 -26.86 3.18 -17.27
N SER A 48 -25.89 3.90 -16.71
CA SER A 48 -25.45 5.22 -17.18
C SER A 48 -23.95 5.41 -16.91
N ASP A 49 -23.35 6.39 -17.58
CA ASP A 49 -21.94 6.73 -17.44
C ASP A 49 -21.58 7.13 -16.00
N ASP A 50 -22.36 8.00 -15.37
CA ASP A 50 -22.14 8.42 -13.99
C ASP A 50 -22.27 7.26 -13.01
N ASN A 51 -23.24 6.38 -13.25
CA ASN A 51 -23.48 5.23 -12.38
C ASN A 51 -22.42 4.15 -12.53
N TYR A 52 -21.75 4.05 -13.68
CA TYR A 52 -20.58 3.19 -13.84
C TYR A 52 -19.47 3.61 -12.89
N ASP A 53 -19.11 4.90 -12.92
CA ASP A 53 -18.03 5.42 -12.07
C ASP A 53 -18.38 5.27 -10.58
N ASN A 54 -19.61 5.59 -10.19
CA ASN A 54 -20.09 5.43 -8.82
C ASN A 54 -20.11 3.96 -8.37
N ALA A 55 -20.55 3.04 -9.24
CA ALA A 55 -20.55 1.61 -8.95
C ALA A 55 -19.12 1.07 -8.76
N LEU A 56 -18.16 1.54 -9.55
CA LEU A 56 -16.75 1.18 -9.39
C LEU A 56 -16.16 1.66 -8.06
N ILE A 57 -16.45 2.89 -7.66
CA ILE A 57 -16.03 3.44 -6.36
C ILE A 57 -16.60 2.57 -5.24
N LEU A 58 -17.91 2.32 -5.25
CA LEU A 58 -18.58 1.57 -4.20
C LEU A 58 -18.08 0.11 -4.10
N LEU A 59 -17.81 -0.53 -5.22
CA LEU A 59 -17.23 -1.88 -5.23
C LEU A 59 -15.80 -1.89 -4.66
N LYS A 60 -14.97 -0.90 -5.01
CA LYS A 60 -13.63 -0.75 -4.43
C LYS A 60 -13.68 -0.47 -2.93
N GLU A 61 -14.61 0.34 -2.45
CA GLU A 61 -14.79 0.57 -1.01
C GLU A 61 -15.28 -0.69 -0.29
N SER A 62 -16.22 -1.41 -0.89
CA SER A 62 -16.83 -2.61 -0.28
C SER A 62 -15.92 -3.83 -0.27
N PHE A 63 -15.08 -4.00 -1.30
CA PHE A 63 -14.30 -5.22 -1.52
C PHE A 63 -12.80 -4.98 -1.67
N GLY A 64 -12.39 -3.77 -2.06
CA GLY A 64 -11.01 -3.29 -2.10
C GLY A 64 -10.48 -2.98 -0.71
N ARG A 65 -10.52 -3.99 0.17
CA ARG A 65 -9.92 -4.04 1.51
C ARG A 65 -8.38 -3.97 1.48
N GLU A 66 -7.81 -3.28 0.50
CA GLU A 66 -6.41 -2.90 0.44
C GLU A 66 -6.03 -2.13 1.71
N GLU A 67 -6.92 -1.28 2.23
CA GLU A 67 -6.69 -0.55 3.47
C GLU A 67 -6.43 -1.48 4.67
N ILE A 68 -7.16 -2.59 4.79
CA ILE A 68 -6.92 -3.58 5.86
C ILE A 68 -5.55 -4.23 5.71
N VAL A 69 -5.15 -4.54 4.47
CA VAL A 69 -3.84 -5.14 4.18
C VAL A 69 -2.71 -4.13 4.44
N VAL A 70 -2.88 -2.89 4.00
CA VAL A 70 -1.99 -1.75 4.30
C VAL A 70 -1.86 -1.58 5.81
N ASN A 71 -2.97 -1.51 6.54
CA ASN A 71 -3.01 -1.37 7.99
C ASN A 71 -2.32 -2.54 8.69
N ALA A 72 -2.45 -3.76 8.18
CA ALA A 72 -1.74 -4.92 8.72
C ALA A 72 -0.22 -4.82 8.51
N HIS A 73 0.24 -4.36 7.35
CA HIS A 73 1.66 -4.12 7.08
C HIS A 73 2.22 -2.97 7.93
N MET A 74 1.49 -1.86 8.04
CA MET A 74 1.82 -0.72 8.90
C MET A 74 1.88 -1.13 10.37
N SER A 75 0.89 -1.87 10.86
CA SER A 75 0.86 -2.37 12.24
C SER A 75 2.05 -3.28 12.55
N LYS A 76 2.49 -4.10 11.59
CA LYS A 76 3.70 -4.92 11.76
C LYS A 76 4.96 -4.07 11.92
N LEU A 77 5.07 -2.96 11.17
CA LEU A 77 6.19 -2.03 11.29
C LEU A 77 6.19 -1.28 12.63
N LEU A 78 5.01 -0.84 13.07
CA LEU A 78 4.83 -0.10 14.33
C LEU A 78 5.06 -0.94 15.58
N ASN A 79 4.79 -2.25 15.51
CA ASN A 79 4.93 -3.18 16.63
C ASN A 79 6.25 -3.97 16.62
N LEU A 80 7.25 -3.52 15.88
CA LEU A 80 8.58 -4.14 15.91
C LEU A 80 9.25 -3.93 17.27
N TYR A 81 10.02 -4.92 17.70
CA TYR A 81 10.79 -4.86 18.95
C TYR A 81 12.18 -4.26 18.71
N PRO A 82 12.64 -3.34 19.57
CA PRO A 82 13.98 -2.77 19.48
C PRO A 82 15.08 -3.81 19.64
N VAL A 83 16.15 -3.65 18.86
CA VAL A 83 17.44 -4.31 19.09
C VAL A 83 18.34 -3.31 19.81
N LYS A 84 18.74 -3.63 21.04
CA LYS A 84 19.51 -2.70 21.89
C LYS A 84 21.03 -2.87 21.80
N ASP A 85 21.48 -4.04 21.37
CA ASP A 85 22.90 -4.39 21.28
C ASP A 85 23.34 -4.40 19.82
N SER A 86 24.34 -3.58 19.48
CA SER A 86 24.92 -3.50 18.14
C SER A 86 25.68 -4.76 17.73
N ASN A 87 26.09 -5.60 18.69
CA ASN A 87 26.67 -6.91 18.41
C ASN A 87 25.63 -7.98 18.07
N ASN A 88 24.34 -7.71 18.30
CA ASN A 88 23.26 -8.61 17.91
C ASN A 88 22.95 -8.50 16.41
N VAL A 89 23.91 -8.90 15.57
CA VAL A 89 23.82 -8.86 14.11
C VAL A 89 22.64 -9.69 13.59
N ILE A 90 22.31 -10.80 14.25
CA ILE A 90 21.16 -11.64 13.90
C ILE A 90 19.85 -10.87 14.11
N GLY A 91 19.70 -10.19 15.24
CA GLY A 91 18.55 -9.34 15.55
C GLY A 91 18.42 -8.18 14.58
N LEU A 92 19.53 -7.47 14.31
CA LEU A 92 19.57 -6.37 13.33
C LEU A 92 19.19 -6.84 11.93
N ARG A 93 19.67 -8.01 11.51
CA ARG A 93 19.32 -8.57 10.20
C ARG A 93 17.84 -8.94 10.12
N LYS A 94 17.29 -9.59 11.15
CA LYS A 94 15.85 -9.89 11.22
C LYS A 94 15.01 -8.61 11.16
N LEU A 95 15.39 -7.58 11.90
CA LEU A 95 14.72 -6.29 11.88
C LEU A 95 14.71 -5.70 10.46
N TYR A 96 15.86 -5.65 9.81
CA TYR A 96 15.99 -5.19 8.42
C TYR A 96 15.11 -6.00 7.46
N ASP A 97 15.16 -7.32 7.54
CA ASP A 97 14.41 -8.20 6.62
C ASP A 97 12.89 -8.01 6.77
N ILE A 98 12.40 -7.83 8.00
CA ILE A 98 10.97 -7.56 8.25
C ILE A 98 10.59 -6.20 7.71
N CYS A 99 11.36 -5.14 8.00
CA CYS A 99 11.13 -3.80 7.48
C CYS A 99 11.07 -3.79 5.95
N LYS A 100 12.09 -4.37 5.31
CA LYS A 100 12.18 -4.48 3.85
C LYS A 100 10.99 -5.22 3.25
N LYS A 101 10.57 -6.33 3.87
CA LYS A 101 9.40 -7.09 3.42
C LYS A 101 8.13 -6.26 3.49
N GLN A 102 7.86 -5.59 4.62
CA GLN A 102 6.61 -4.83 4.75
C GLN A 102 6.61 -3.60 3.83
N ILE A 103 7.73 -2.89 3.70
CA ILE A 103 7.86 -1.74 2.80
C ILE A 103 7.60 -2.15 1.34
N LYS A 104 8.20 -3.25 0.87
CA LYS A 104 7.93 -3.77 -0.48
C LYS A 104 6.47 -4.15 -0.70
N SER A 105 5.82 -4.72 0.32
CA SER A 105 4.38 -5.02 0.24
C SER A 105 3.53 -3.75 0.17
N LEU A 106 3.87 -2.72 0.94
CA LEU A 106 3.21 -1.41 0.87
C LEU A 106 3.39 -0.74 -0.49
N GLU A 107 4.61 -0.78 -1.06
CA GLU A 107 4.89 -0.28 -2.41
C GLU A 107 4.04 -0.99 -3.47
N SER A 108 3.86 -2.31 -3.36
CA SER A 108 2.99 -3.07 -4.27
C SER A 108 1.50 -2.72 -4.17
N LEU A 109 1.11 -2.07 -3.07
CA LEU A 109 -0.24 -1.53 -2.83
C LEU A 109 -0.31 -0.02 -3.13
N ASN A 110 0.67 0.53 -3.87
CA ASN A 110 0.81 1.95 -4.18
C ASN A 110 0.95 2.87 -2.96
N VAL A 111 1.28 2.33 -1.79
CA VAL A 111 1.61 3.13 -0.60
C VAL A 111 3.11 3.43 -0.62
N THR A 112 3.45 4.66 -1.01
CA THR A 112 4.85 5.07 -1.19
C THR A 112 5.47 5.59 0.10
N SER A 113 6.81 5.57 0.18
CA SER A 113 7.57 6.09 1.32
C SER A 113 7.32 7.57 1.58
N GLY A 114 6.87 8.36 0.60
CA GLY A 114 6.46 9.75 0.81
C GLY A 114 5.23 9.89 1.71
N MET A 115 4.36 8.88 1.76
CA MET A 115 3.11 8.92 2.51
C MET A 115 3.29 8.60 4.01
N TYR A 116 4.28 7.77 4.35
CA TYR A 116 4.50 7.31 5.74
C TYR A 116 5.92 7.56 6.26
N GLY A 117 6.87 7.95 5.40
CA GLY A 117 8.31 7.98 5.72
C GLY A 117 8.64 8.90 6.88
N HIS A 118 8.02 10.08 6.93
CA HIS A 118 8.18 11.03 8.04
C HIS A 118 7.71 10.47 9.40
N LEU A 119 6.70 9.59 9.39
CA LEU A 119 6.21 8.92 10.59
C LEU A 119 7.12 7.74 10.98
N LEU A 120 7.47 6.88 10.01
CA LEU A 120 8.22 5.66 10.30
C LEU A 120 9.68 5.93 10.62
N GLN A 121 10.32 6.94 10.02
CA GLN A 121 11.73 7.23 10.26
C GLN A 121 12.09 7.37 11.76
N PRO A 122 11.45 8.25 12.55
CA PRO A 122 11.78 8.36 13.97
C PRO A 122 11.44 7.09 14.77
N ILE A 123 10.46 6.31 14.34
CA ILE A 123 10.10 5.04 14.99
C ILE A 123 11.17 3.99 14.72
N LEU A 124 11.57 3.82 13.45
CA LEU A 124 12.60 2.86 13.05
C LEU A 124 13.94 3.17 13.69
N LEU A 125 14.31 4.44 13.85
CA LEU A 125 15.53 4.82 14.56
C LEU A 125 15.50 4.39 16.03
N LYS A 126 14.34 4.46 16.71
CA LYS A 126 14.19 3.97 18.09
C LYS A 126 14.29 2.45 18.22
N LEU A 127 14.20 1.70 17.12
CA LEU A 127 14.36 0.25 17.11
C LEU A 127 15.83 -0.17 17.02
N LEU A 128 16.74 0.77 16.73
CA LEU A 128 18.16 0.50 16.56
C LEU A 128 18.95 0.79 17.84
N PRO A 129 20.12 0.15 18.02
CA PRO A 129 21.10 0.49 19.04
C PRO A 129 21.52 1.96 18.96
N GLU A 130 21.75 2.58 20.12
CA GLU A 130 22.01 4.02 20.24
C GLU A 130 23.27 4.47 19.50
N ASP A 131 24.34 3.68 19.59
CA ASP A 131 25.60 3.90 18.87
C ASP A 131 25.40 3.97 17.35
N LEU A 132 24.60 3.06 16.79
CA LEU A 132 24.26 3.07 15.36
C LEU A 132 23.41 4.29 14.97
N VAL A 133 22.51 4.73 15.85
CA VAL A 133 21.69 5.93 15.61
C VAL A 133 22.55 7.19 15.61
N ILE A 134 23.49 7.31 16.54
CA ILE A 134 24.45 8.42 16.60
C ILE A 134 25.30 8.46 15.33
N ASP A 135 25.83 7.31 14.90
CA ASP A 135 26.60 7.19 13.67
C ASP A 135 25.81 7.58 12.42
N PHE A 136 24.55 7.15 12.35
CA PHE A 136 23.66 7.52 11.27
C PHE A 136 23.41 9.03 11.23
N ASN A 137 23.06 9.64 12.37
CA ASN A 137 22.78 11.07 12.45
C ASN A 137 23.99 11.92 12.08
N ARG A 138 25.19 11.53 12.53
CA ARG A 138 26.46 12.17 12.14
C ARG A 138 26.66 12.17 10.62
N LYS A 139 26.49 11.02 9.97
CA LYS A 139 26.60 10.89 8.50
C LYS A 139 25.56 11.72 7.74
N GLN A 140 24.35 11.89 8.29
CA GLN A 140 23.33 12.73 7.69
C GLN A 140 23.69 14.23 7.76
N LEU A 141 24.29 14.66 8.87
CA LEU A 141 24.75 16.05 9.04
C LEU A 141 25.90 16.40 8.08
N GLU A 142 26.84 15.47 7.90
CA GLU A 142 27.95 15.62 6.94
C GLU A 142 27.41 15.81 5.51
N LYS A 143 26.50 14.94 5.06
CA LYS A 143 25.86 15.06 3.74
C LYS A 143 25.12 16.39 3.54
N LYS A 144 24.42 16.87 4.58
CA LYS A 144 23.72 18.18 4.50
C LYS A 144 24.68 19.35 4.35
N ARG A 145 25.86 19.29 4.99
CA ARG A 145 26.89 20.33 4.90
C ARG A 145 27.53 20.38 3.51
N GLU A 146 27.79 19.22 2.92
CA GLU A 146 28.32 19.11 1.56
C GLU A 146 27.36 19.71 0.52
N VAL A 147 26.06 19.41 0.62
CA VAL A 147 25.04 19.94 -0.31
C VAL A 147 24.85 21.46 -0.16
N HIS A 148 25.08 22.04 1.01
CA HIS A 148 24.99 23.49 1.23
C HIS A 148 26.27 24.26 0.84
N SER A 149 27.36 23.53 0.57
CA SER A 149 28.65 24.10 0.17
C SER A 149 28.91 24.03 -1.34
N MET A 150 27.94 23.50 -2.11
CA MET A 150 27.88 23.48 -3.57
C MET A 150 26.85 24.49 -4.09
#